data_AF-A0AB39K6J7-F1
#
_entry.id   AF-A0AB39K6J7-F1
#
_cell.length_a   1.000
_cell.length_b   1.000
_cell.length_c   1.000
_cell.angle_alpha   90.00
_cell.angle_beta   90.00
_cell.angle_gamma   90.00
#
_symmetry.space_group_name_H-M   'P 1'
#
loop_
_entity.id
_entity.type
_entity.pdbx_description
1 polymer ?
#
loop_
_entity_poly.entity_id
_entity_poly.type
_entity_poly.pdbx_seq_one_letter_code
_entity_poly.pdbx_strand_id
1 'polypeptide(L)'
;MARKQLTLQQWLDKDQTLKSLFLEHECNKEQALLQIVQLPDGRLQIQPIETMIHPLLVAEITNQWVLLLNEKYFSDLKNRFRNFKYSKKNHANVRKQFYLTSHTAKKMEALTEKLKLKTEAECLEFLMNTYEAKQTLPPPYKQKLNEKDMIIEELNQRIKALDKMLYIKQLQVRKQDEVIQKYLINELINSKITINELTNSPLQDASEIQKLKLQFLKEIQKNIQLEQIRHLSVDQIASDTFGNE
;
A
#
# COMPACT_ATOMS: atom_id res chain seq x y z
N MET A 1 -55.86 31.01 -8.98
CA MET A 1 -55.48 30.46 -7.65
C MET A 1 -54.48 31.40 -7.00
N ALA A 2 -54.88 32.11 -5.95
CA ALA A 2 -53.97 33.02 -5.24
C ALA A 2 -52.85 32.20 -4.58
N ARG A 3 -51.58 32.49 -4.91
CA ARG A 3 -50.43 31.88 -4.23
C ARG A 3 -50.55 32.21 -2.74
N LYS A 4 -50.59 31.19 -1.87
CA LYS A 4 -50.56 31.40 -0.41
C LYS A 4 -49.39 32.32 -0.06
N GLN A 5 -49.67 33.47 0.55
CA GLN A 5 -48.64 34.37 1.04
C GLN A 5 -47.88 33.66 2.17
N LEU A 6 -46.57 33.54 2.01
CA LEU A 6 -45.69 32.91 2.98
C LEU A 6 -45.43 33.89 4.13
N THR A 7 -45.61 33.48 5.38
CA THR A 7 -45.33 34.34 6.55
C THR A 7 -43.83 34.57 6.73
N LEU A 8 -43.44 35.59 7.51
CA LEU A 8 -42.03 35.88 7.78
C LEU A 8 -41.30 34.68 8.41
N GLN A 9 -41.93 34.03 9.40
CA GLN A 9 -41.39 32.83 10.03
C GLN A 9 -41.22 31.69 9.02
N GLN A 10 -42.27 31.38 8.24
CA GLN A 10 -42.22 30.34 7.22
C GLN A 10 -41.16 30.61 6.13
N TRP A 11 -40.83 31.87 5.89
CA TRP A 11 -39.75 32.25 4.98
C TRP A 11 -38.38 31.93 5.56
N LEU A 12 -38.16 32.28 6.84
CA LEU A 12 -36.92 32.02 7.55
C LEU A 12 -36.66 30.53 7.78
N ASP A 13 -37.71 29.76 8.11
CA ASP A 13 -37.57 28.32 8.38
C ASP A 13 -37.06 27.55 7.15
N LYS A 14 -37.38 28.03 5.94
CA LYS A 14 -36.79 27.50 4.71
C LYS A 14 -35.35 27.99 4.60
N ASP A 15 -34.38 27.11 4.38
CA ASP A 15 -32.97 27.50 4.21
C ASP A 15 -32.43 28.40 5.33
N GLN A 16 -32.85 28.15 6.57
CA GLN A 16 -32.56 28.97 7.75
C GLN A 16 -31.10 29.39 7.84
N THR A 17 -30.15 28.46 7.66
CA THR A 17 -28.71 28.75 7.67
C THR A 17 -28.29 29.79 6.63
N LEU A 18 -28.80 29.67 5.39
CA LEU A 18 -28.46 30.58 4.31
C LEU A 18 -29.11 31.97 4.52
N LYS A 19 -30.33 31.99 5.06
CA LYS A 19 -31.05 33.22 5.38
C LYS A 19 -30.46 33.96 6.57
N SER A 20 -29.97 33.26 7.59
CA SER A 20 -29.22 33.88 8.69
C SER A 20 -27.95 34.56 8.17
N LEU A 21 -27.16 33.86 7.34
CA LEU A 21 -25.95 34.43 6.71
C LEU A 21 -26.27 35.63 5.82
N PHE A 22 -27.36 35.56 5.06
CA PHE A 22 -27.84 36.69 4.28
C PHE A 22 -28.18 37.90 5.16
N LEU A 23 -28.90 37.69 6.27
CA LEU A 23 -29.31 38.77 7.17
C LEU A 23 -28.11 39.42 7.86
N GLU A 24 -27.16 38.62 8.34
CA GLU A 24 -25.87 39.14 8.85
C GLU A 24 -25.15 39.97 7.79
N HIS A 25 -25.10 39.47 6.55
CA HIS A 25 -24.47 40.18 5.44
C HIS A 25 -25.21 41.48 5.08
N GLU A 26 -26.55 41.51 5.09
CA GLU A 26 -27.33 42.73 4.86
C GLU A 26 -27.14 43.78 5.97
N CYS A 27 -26.88 43.36 7.21
CA CYS A 27 -26.59 44.29 8.32
C CYS A 27 -25.20 44.93 8.20
N ASN A 28 -24.26 44.28 7.51
CA ASN A 28 -22.86 44.70 7.40
C ASN A 28 -22.53 45.46 6.08
N LYS A 29 -23.52 45.70 5.21
CA LYS A 29 -23.33 46.44 3.95
C LYS A 29 -23.31 47.96 4.17
N GLU A 30 -22.57 48.68 3.33
CA GLU A 30 -22.61 50.15 3.28
C GLU A 30 -24.02 50.71 2.95
N GLN A 31 -24.84 49.94 2.23
CA GLN A 31 -26.26 50.22 1.96
C GLN A 31 -27.19 49.24 2.70
N ALA A 32 -26.88 49.01 3.98
CA ALA A 32 -27.68 48.16 4.84
C ALA A 32 -29.11 48.69 4.96
N LEU A 33 -30.09 47.79 4.81
CA LEU A 33 -31.49 48.10 5.16
C LEU A 33 -31.78 47.81 6.63
N LEU A 34 -30.93 46.99 7.25
CA LEU A 34 -31.11 46.41 8.56
C LEU A 34 -29.91 46.76 9.45
N GLN A 35 -30.17 46.85 10.74
CA GLN A 35 -29.18 47.02 11.80
C GLN A 35 -29.44 46.00 12.90
N ILE A 36 -28.39 45.68 13.65
CA ILE A 36 -28.46 44.81 14.82
C ILE A 36 -28.52 45.71 16.07
N VAL A 37 -29.51 45.47 16.91
CA VAL A 37 -29.68 46.14 18.21
C VAL A 37 -29.71 45.09 19.31
N GLN A 38 -28.98 45.33 20.38
CA GLN A 38 -29.03 44.46 21.55
C GLN A 38 -30.23 44.81 22.43
N LEU A 39 -31.05 43.81 22.72
CA LEU A 39 -32.21 43.95 23.60
C LEU A 39 -31.80 43.90 25.08
N PRO A 40 -32.59 44.46 26.00
CA PRO A 40 -32.31 44.44 27.44
C PRO A 40 -32.21 43.03 28.03
N ASP A 41 -32.82 42.03 27.40
CA ASP A 41 -32.78 40.62 27.80
C ASP A 41 -31.54 39.87 27.26
N GLY A 42 -30.62 40.58 26.59
CA GLY A 42 -29.39 40.02 26.03
C GLY A 42 -29.54 39.43 24.63
N ARG A 43 -30.74 39.37 24.05
CA ARG A 43 -30.95 38.90 22.66
C ARG A 43 -30.54 39.97 21.64
N LEU A 44 -30.23 39.53 20.42
CA LEU A 44 -29.96 40.42 19.29
C LEU A 44 -31.21 40.58 18.43
N GLN A 45 -31.61 41.81 18.17
CA GLN A 45 -32.72 42.17 17.29
C GLN A 45 -32.19 42.73 15.99
N ILE A 46 -32.54 42.11 14.86
CA ILE A 46 -32.38 42.70 13.54
C ILE A 46 -33.62 43.52 13.22
N GLN A 47 -33.43 44.81 12.96
CA GLN A 47 -34.50 45.74 12.61
C GLN A 47 -34.05 46.72 11.53
N PRO A 48 -34.96 47.36 10.78
CA PRO A 48 -34.57 48.40 9.85
C PRO A 48 -33.94 49.63 10.48
N ILE A 49 -33.15 50.33 9.67
CA ILE A 49 -32.45 51.56 10.06
C ILE A 49 -33.42 52.72 10.20
N GLU A 50 -34.44 52.79 9.33
CA GLU A 50 -35.46 53.82 9.39
C GLU A 50 -36.54 53.49 10.44
N THR A 51 -37.08 54.54 11.07
CA THR A 51 -38.21 54.44 12.01
C THR A 51 -39.42 53.77 11.34
N MET A 52 -39.87 52.69 11.98
CA MET A 52 -40.99 51.88 11.53
C MET A 52 -42.33 52.49 11.93
N ILE A 53 -43.26 52.55 10.98
CA ILE A 53 -44.70 52.75 11.26
C ILE A 53 -45.34 51.36 11.31
N HIS A 54 -46.10 51.08 12.38
CA HIS A 54 -46.83 49.82 12.58
C HIS A 54 -47.80 49.51 11.41
N PRO A 55 -48.07 48.24 11.07
CA PRO A 55 -47.78 47.02 11.83
C PRO A 55 -46.42 46.35 11.54
N LEU A 56 -45.87 45.71 12.57
CA LEU A 56 -44.58 45.02 12.55
C LEU A 56 -44.79 43.51 12.52
N LEU A 57 -44.05 42.82 11.65
CA LEU A 57 -43.88 41.37 11.64
C LEU A 57 -42.69 41.02 12.53
N VAL A 58 -42.86 39.97 13.34
CA VAL A 58 -41.81 39.42 14.21
C VAL A 58 -41.56 37.98 13.83
N ALA A 59 -40.29 37.59 13.75
CA ALA A 59 -39.90 36.20 13.53
C ALA A 59 -38.60 35.87 14.27
N GLU A 60 -38.48 34.63 14.73
CA GLU A 60 -37.29 34.13 15.43
C GLU A 60 -36.37 33.44 14.43
N ILE A 61 -35.11 33.89 14.36
CA ILE A 61 -34.07 33.30 13.52
C ILE A 61 -33.37 32.17 14.29
N THR A 62 -33.02 32.43 15.55
CA THR A 62 -32.50 31.46 16.52
C THR A 62 -32.96 31.88 17.91
N ASN A 63 -32.72 31.06 18.94
CA ASN A 63 -33.05 31.39 20.34
C ASN A 63 -32.43 32.70 20.84
N GLN A 64 -31.41 33.24 20.13
CA GLN A 64 -30.71 34.47 20.48
C GLN A 64 -30.97 35.63 19.51
N TRP A 65 -31.64 35.38 18.38
CA TRP A 65 -31.81 36.37 17.30
C TRP A 65 -33.28 36.53 16.89
N VAL A 66 -33.77 37.75 16.94
CA VAL A 66 -35.15 38.12 16.56
C VAL A 66 -35.11 39.07 15.36
N LEU A 67 -35.99 38.88 14.39
CA LEU A 67 -36.16 39.72 13.23
C LEU A 67 -37.47 40.51 13.35
N LEU A 68 -37.39 41.84 13.25
CA LEU A 68 -38.54 42.73 13.40
C LEU A 68 -38.61 43.72 12.22
N LEU A 69 -39.67 43.62 11.41
CA LEU A 69 -39.80 44.39 10.17
C LEU A 69 -41.25 44.49 9.67
N ASN A 70 -41.59 45.51 8.87
CA ASN A 70 -42.91 45.60 8.25
C ASN A 70 -42.99 44.85 6.91
N GLU A 71 -44.18 44.77 6.32
CA GLU A 71 -44.41 44.06 5.04
C GLU A 71 -43.62 44.62 3.85
N LYS A 72 -43.35 45.94 3.84
CA LYS A 72 -42.56 46.60 2.79
C LYS A 72 -41.11 46.10 2.83
N TYR A 73 -40.48 46.19 4.00
CA TYR A 73 -39.13 45.68 4.23
C TYR A 73 -39.04 44.16 4.01
N PHE A 74 -40.09 43.40 4.33
CA PHE A 74 -40.12 41.96 4.04
C PHE A 74 -40.05 41.70 2.53
N SER A 75 -40.76 42.50 1.74
CA SER A 75 -40.80 42.37 0.29
C SER A 75 -39.45 42.73 -0.33
N ASP A 76 -38.80 43.77 0.17
CA ASP A 76 -37.46 44.17 -0.26
C ASP A 76 -36.40 43.12 0.10
N LEU A 77 -36.46 42.53 1.31
CA LEU A 77 -35.58 41.45 1.72
C LEU A 77 -35.75 40.20 0.87
N LYS A 78 -36.98 39.82 0.52
CA LYS A 78 -37.23 38.69 -0.39
C LYS A 78 -36.58 38.93 -1.75
N ASN A 79 -36.65 40.15 -2.28
CA ASN A 79 -36.03 40.51 -3.56
C ASN A 79 -34.50 40.51 -3.46
N ARG A 80 -33.93 41.08 -2.39
CA ARG A 80 -32.47 41.08 -2.16
C ARG A 80 -31.92 39.67 -1.96
N PHE A 81 -32.63 38.81 -1.23
CA PHE A 81 -32.26 37.41 -1.03
C PHE A 81 -32.25 36.62 -2.35
N ARG A 82 -33.19 36.87 -3.28
CA ARG A 82 -33.17 36.23 -4.61
C ARG A 82 -31.88 36.52 -5.39
N ASN A 83 -31.29 37.70 -5.16
CA ASN A 83 -30.05 38.12 -5.78
C ASN A 83 -28.81 37.80 -4.93
N PHE A 84 -28.99 37.23 -3.74
CA PHE A 84 -27.90 36.87 -2.85
C PHE A 84 -27.16 35.64 -3.37
N LYS A 85 -25.95 35.86 -3.88
CA LYS A 85 -25.04 34.79 -4.30
C LYS A 85 -24.09 34.47 -3.16
N TYR A 86 -24.43 33.47 -2.37
CA TYR A 86 -23.51 32.94 -1.35
C TYR A 86 -22.55 31.93 -1.98
N SER A 87 -21.35 32.38 -2.32
CA SER A 87 -20.25 31.47 -2.67
C SER A 87 -19.54 31.04 -1.40
N LYS A 88 -20.08 30.04 -0.70
CA LYS A 88 -19.22 29.26 0.21
C LYS A 88 -18.28 28.49 -0.72
N LYS A 89 -16.99 28.79 -0.70
CA LYS A 89 -15.99 27.86 -1.23
C LYS A 89 -16.21 26.56 -0.47
N ASN A 90 -16.87 25.59 -1.12
CA ASN A 90 -17.13 24.28 -0.55
C ASN A 90 -15.78 23.57 -0.44
N HIS A 91 -15.07 23.81 0.67
CA HIS A 91 -13.80 23.12 0.96
C HIS A 91 -13.99 21.61 1.13
N ALA A 92 -15.23 21.12 1.19
CA ALA A 92 -15.56 19.69 1.19
C ALA A 92 -15.25 18.99 -0.14
N ASN A 93 -15.28 19.69 -1.28
CA ASN A 93 -14.94 19.15 -2.61
C ASN A 93 -13.58 19.64 -3.12
N VAL A 94 -12.64 19.94 -2.22
CA VAL A 94 -11.25 20.13 -2.64
C VAL A 94 -10.74 18.74 -3.03
N ARG A 95 -10.44 18.53 -4.31
CA ARG A 95 -9.57 17.42 -4.74
C ARG A 95 -8.28 17.56 -3.94
N LYS A 96 -8.17 16.82 -2.84
CA LYS A 96 -6.95 16.76 -2.05
C LYS A 96 -5.94 16.03 -2.92
N GLN A 97 -4.96 16.78 -3.41
CA GLN A 97 -3.83 16.22 -4.14
C GLN A 97 -2.74 15.94 -3.12
N PHE A 98 -2.19 14.73 -3.17
CA PHE A 98 -1.09 14.31 -2.32
C PHE A 98 0.08 13.96 -3.23
N TYR A 99 1.26 14.40 -2.83
CA TYR A 99 2.48 14.04 -3.54
C TYR A 99 3.09 12.82 -2.87
N LEU A 100 3.20 11.73 -3.62
CA LEU A 100 3.91 10.53 -3.21
C LEU A 100 5.30 10.52 -3.84
N THR A 101 6.27 9.95 -3.14
CA THR A 101 7.57 9.65 -3.76
C THR A 101 7.39 8.60 -4.85
N SER A 102 8.28 8.57 -5.85
CA SER A 102 8.23 7.57 -6.93
C SER A 102 8.21 6.14 -6.41
N HIS A 103 8.95 5.86 -5.32
CA HIS A 103 8.96 4.54 -4.69
C HIS A 103 7.61 4.18 -4.07
N THR A 104 6.99 5.12 -3.35
CA THR A 104 5.71 4.91 -2.70
C THR A 104 4.58 4.75 -3.73
N ALA A 105 4.59 5.55 -4.80
CA ALA A 105 3.61 5.46 -5.88
C ALA A 105 3.66 4.08 -6.56
N LYS A 106 4.86 3.60 -6.95
CA LYS A 106 5.02 2.26 -7.54
C LYS A 106 4.53 1.13 -6.62
N LYS A 107 4.78 1.24 -5.32
CA LYS A 107 4.24 0.27 -4.35
C LYS A 107 2.71 0.30 -4.27
N MET A 108 2.12 1.49 -4.35
CA MET A 108 0.68 1.68 -4.30
C MET A 108 0.01 1.13 -5.57
N GLU A 109 0.60 1.35 -6.73
CA GLU A 109 0.18 0.77 -8.01
C GLU A 109 0.20 -0.76 -7.95
N ALA A 110 1.32 -1.36 -7.53
CA ALA A 110 1.45 -2.81 -7.38
C ALA A 110 0.47 -3.41 -6.35
N LEU A 111 0.18 -2.68 -5.27
CA LEU A 111 -0.82 -3.07 -4.27
C LEU A 111 -2.24 -2.99 -4.83
N THR A 112 -2.54 -1.96 -5.63
CA THR A 112 -3.85 -1.76 -6.27
C THR A 112 -4.16 -2.92 -7.21
N GLU A 113 -3.19 -3.34 -8.03
CA GLU A 113 -3.32 -4.52 -8.90
C GLU A 113 -3.49 -5.81 -8.10
N LYS A 114 -2.65 -6.03 -7.08
CA LYS A 114 -2.70 -7.24 -6.24
C LYS A 114 -4.04 -7.38 -5.52
N LEU A 115 -4.63 -6.27 -5.08
CA LEU A 115 -5.91 -6.22 -4.39
C LEU A 115 -7.11 -6.12 -5.34
N LYS A 116 -6.89 -6.05 -6.66
CA LYS A 116 -7.91 -5.91 -7.71
C LYS A 116 -8.83 -4.69 -7.51
N LEU A 117 -8.25 -3.58 -7.04
CA LEU A 117 -8.97 -2.32 -6.83
C LEU A 117 -9.01 -1.51 -8.14
N LYS A 118 -10.03 -0.67 -8.33
CA LYS A 118 -10.23 0.06 -9.59
C LYS A 118 -9.37 1.31 -9.66
N THR A 119 -9.05 1.91 -8.52
CA THR A 119 -8.26 3.13 -8.46
C THR A 119 -7.29 3.12 -7.29
N GLU A 120 -6.20 3.88 -7.44
CA GLU A 120 -5.25 4.17 -6.36
C GLU A 120 -5.92 4.85 -5.15
N ALA A 121 -6.97 5.64 -5.38
CA ALA A 121 -7.76 6.26 -4.31
C ALA A 121 -8.49 5.22 -3.46
N GLU A 122 -9.10 4.21 -4.09
CA GLU A 122 -9.70 3.06 -3.40
C GLU A 122 -8.64 2.26 -2.62
N CYS A 123 -7.43 2.12 -3.16
CA CYS A 123 -6.31 1.50 -2.44
C CYS A 123 -5.95 2.28 -1.19
N LEU A 124 -5.88 3.60 -1.29
CA LEU A 124 -5.55 4.47 -0.15
C LEU A 124 -6.64 4.45 0.91
N GLU A 125 -7.91 4.48 0.52
CA GLU A 125 -9.06 4.34 1.42
C GLU A 125 -9.09 2.97 2.10
N PHE A 126 -8.83 1.89 1.36
CA PHE A 126 -8.69 0.55 1.91
C PHE A 126 -7.58 0.48 2.96
N LEU A 127 -6.41 1.05 2.69
CA LEU A 127 -5.28 1.09 3.63
C LEU A 127 -5.63 1.88 4.89
N MET A 128 -6.28 3.04 4.74
CA MET A 128 -6.72 3.86 5.87
C MET A 128 -7.73 3.11 6.74
N ASN A 129 -8.76 2.51 6.13
CA ASN A 129 -9.77 1.74 6.85
C ASN A 129 -9.17 0.52 7.55
N THR A 130 -8.22 -0.16 6.91
CA THR A 130 -7.51 -1.30 7.51
C THR A 130 -6.67 -0.86 8.70
N TYR A 131 -6.01 0.29 8.60
CA TYR A 131 -5.22 0.86 9.68
C TYR A 131 -6.09 1.30 10.86
N GLU A 132 -7.19 1.99 10.61
CA GLU A 132 -8.16 2.40 11.62
C GLU A 132 -8.79 1.19 12.30
N ALA A 133 -9.24 0.19 11.54
CA ALA A 133 -9.78 -1.06 12.07
C ALA A 133 -8.77 -1.77 12.99
N LYS A 134 -7.48 -1.77 12.63
CA LYS A 134 -6.41 -2.31 13.49
C LYS A 134 -6.21 -1.49 14.77
N GLN A 135 -6.41 -0.18 14.73
CA GLN A 135 -6.30 0.67 15.92
C GLN A 135 -7.45 0.45 16.91
N THR A 136 -8.67 0.22 16.40
CA THR A 136 -9.88 0.04 17.21
C THR A 136 -10.06 -1.37 17.77
N LEU A 137 -9.18 -2.32 17.44
CA LEU A 137 -9.24 -3.67 17.98
C LEU A 137 -9.10 -3.68 19.51
N PRO A 138 -9.95 -4.43 20.25
CA PRO A 138 -9.81 -4.59 21.69
C PRO A 138 -8.42 -5.15 22.06
N PRO A 139 -7.88 -4.81 23.25
CA PRO A 139 -6.51 -5.17 23.67
C PRO A 139 -6.07 -6.62 23.41
N PRO A 140 -6.89 -7.66 23.70
CA PRO A 140 -6.45 -9.05 23.50
C PRO A 140 -6.28 -9.43 22.02
N TYR A 141 -7.00 -8.80 21.11
CA TYR A 141 -6.87 -9.05 19.67
C TYR A 141 -5.71 -8.27 19.05
N LYS A 142 -5.43 -7.07 19.59
CA LYS A 142 -4.28 -6.25 19.17
C LYS A 142 -2.95 -6.92 19.52
N GLN A 143 -2.84 -7.54 20.70
CA GLN A 143 -1.66 -8.33 21.09
C GLN A 143 -1.45 -9.55 20.19
N LYS A 144 -2.50 -10.36 19.96
CA LYS A 144 -2.41 -11.52 19.05
C LYS A 144 -2.02 -11.14 17.62
N LEU A 145 -2.46 -9.98 17.13
CA LEU A 145 -2.09 -9.49 15.81
C LEU A 145 -0.61 -9.11 15.75
N ASN A 146 -0.11 -8.39 16.76
CA ASN A 146 1.31 -8.04 16.85
C ASN A 146 2.21 -9.28 16.96
N GLU A 147 1.82 -10.29 17.73
CA GLU A 147 2.56 -11.55 17.83
C GLU A 147 2.65 -12.24 16.47
N LYS A 148 1.55 -12.28 15.71
CA LYS A 148 1.55 -12.83 14.34
C LYS A 148 2.42 -12.02 13.39
N ASP A 149 2.38 -10.70 13.46
CA ASP A 149 3.22 -9.83 12.62
C ASP A 149 4.71 -10.03 12.93
N MET A 150 5.09 -10.22 14.20
CA MET A 150 6.46 -10.59 14.60
C MET A 150 6.90 -11.93 14.01
N ILE A 151 6.04 -12.97 14.11
CA ILE A 151 6.33 -14.30 13.55
C ILE A 151 6.52 -14.21 12.02
N ILE A 152 5.68 -13.44 11.32
CA ILE A 152 5.81 -13.25 9.87
C ILE A 152 7.15 -12.60 9.51
N GLU A 153 7.56 -11.57 10.26
CA GLU A 153 8.84 -10.91 10.02
C GLU A 153 10.02 -11.86 10.26
N GLU A 154 9.99 -12.65 11.34
CA GLU A 154 11.02 -13.65 11.64
C GLU A 154 11.12 -14.71 10.53
N LEU A 155 9.98 -15.23 10.05
CA LEU A 155 9.93 -16.19 8.95
C LEU A 155 10.49 -15.59 7.65
N ASN A 156 10.16 -14.34 7.33
CA ASN A 156 10.71 -13.66 6.14
C ASN A 156 12.23 -13.48 6.22
N GLN A 157 12.77 -13.20 7.40
CA GLN A 157 14.22 -13.13 7.60
C GLN A 157 14.88 -14.51 7.46
N ARG A 158 14.25 -15.56 7.99
CA ARG A 158 14.71 -16.95 7.86
C ARG A 158 14.75 -17.40 6.40
N ILE A 159 13.71 -17.10 5.61
CA ILE A 159 13.65 -17.39 4.17
C ILE A 159 14.81 -16.71 3.44
N LYS A 160 15.03 -15.40 3.67
CA LYS A 160 16.16 -14.69 3.06
C LYS A 160 17.52 -15.29 3.42
N ALA A 161 17.68 -15.78 4.66
CA ALA A 161 18.92 -16.43 5.08
C ALA A 161 19.12 -17.77 4.37
N LEU A 162 18.06 -18.58 4.27
CA LEU A 162 18.08 -19.86 3.56
C LEU A 162 18.38 -19.68 2.07
N ASP A 163 17.79 -18.69 1.40
CA ASP A 163 18.06 -18.39 -0.01
C ASP A 163 19.54 -18.06 -0.25
N LYS A 164 20.15 -17.25 0.62
CA LYS A 164 21.59 -16.96 0.56
C LYS A 164 22.43 -18.23 0.75
N MET A 165 22.06 -19.07 1.71
CA MET A 165 22.78 -20.30 2.01
C MET A 165 22.70 -21.29 0.84
N LEU A 166 21.52 -21.40 0.23
CA LEU A 166 21.26 -22.22 -0.96
C LEU A 166 22.08 -21.72 -2.16
N TYR A 167 22.13 -20.41 -2.39
CA TYR A 167 22.98 -19.82 -3.43
C TYR A 167 24.47 -20.15 -3.23
N ILE A 168 24.99 -20.03 -2.01
CA ILE A 168 26.38 -20.38 -1.70
C ILE A 168 26.64 -21.87 -1.95
N LYS A 169 25.73 -22.75 -1.51
CA LYS A 169 25.85 -24.20 -1.74
C LYS A 169 25.86 -24.53 -3.23
N GLN A 170 25.00 -23.91 -4.03
CA GLN A 170 25.01 -24.09 -5.49
C GLN A 170 26.33 -23.66 -6.12
N LEU A 171 26.93 -22.56 -5.68
CA LEU A 171 28.26 -22.14 -6.16
C LEU A 171 29.35 -23.14 -5.77
N GLN A 172 29.29 -23.73 -4.58
CA GLN A 172 30.25 -24.75 -4.15
C GLN A 172 30.16 -26.01 -5.02
N VAL A 173 28.94 -26.48 -5.30
CA VAL A 173 28.71 -27.65 -6.18
C VAL A 173 29.29 -27.40 -7.57
N ARG A 174 29.00 -26.25 -8.20
CA ARG A 174 29.57 -25.92 -9.51
C ARG A 174 31.10 -25.92 -9.53
N LYS A 175 31.74 -25.39 -8.49
CA LYS A 175 33.20 -25.41 -8.37
C LYS A 175 33.75 -26.84 -8.24
N GLN A 176 33.06 -27.70 -7.50
CA GLN A 176 33.45 -29.11 -7.39
C GLN A 176 33.30 -29.83 -8.73
N ASP A 177 32.22 -29.58 -9.46
CA ASP A 177 32.01 -30.12 -10.81
C ASP A 177 33.12 -29.68 -11.77
N GLU A 178 33.51 -28.40 -11.76
CA GLU A 178 34.62 -27.89 -12.58
C GLU A 178 35.95 -28.58 -12.26
N VAL A 179 36.23 -28.85 -10.98
CA VAL A 179 37.44 -29.57 -10.55
C VAL A 179 37.42 -31.01 -11.06
N ILE A 180 36.29 -31.70 -10.93
CA ILE A 180 36.12 -33.08 -11.40
C ILE A 180 36.27 -33.14 -12.93
N GLN A 181 35.62 -32.23 -13.66
CA GLN A 181 35.74 -32.15 -15.11
C GLN A 181 37.20 -31.93 -15.55
N LYS A 182 37.92 -31.03 -14.90
CA LYS A 182 39.33 -30.78 -15.20
C LYS A 182 40.21 -32.00 -14.93
N TYR A 183 39.95 -32.71 -13.84
CA TYR A 183 40.65 -33.96 -13.53
C TYR A 183 40.41 -35.03 -14.60
N LEU A 184 39.14 -35.25 -14.98
CA LEU A 184 38.76 -36.22 -16.02
C LEU A 184 39.39 -35.88 -17.38
N ILE A 185 39.39 -34.61 -17.77
CA ILE A 185 40.03 -34.15 -19.01
C ILE A 185 41.53 -34.45 -18.97
N ASN A 186 42.21 -34.18 -17.86
CA ASN A 186 43.64 -34.46 -17.72
C ASN A 186 43.93 -35.96 -17.79
N GLU A 187 43.15 -36.80 -17.13
CA GLU A 187 43.26 -38.27 -17.20
C GLU A 187 43.05 -38.79 -18.63
N LEU A 188 42.07 -38.24 -19.36
CA LEU A 188 41.84 -38.58 -20.76
C LEU A 188 43.01 -38.18 -21.67
N ILE A 189 43.57 -36.99 -21.47
CA ILE A 189 44.76 -36.52 -22.20
C ILE A 189 45.94 -37.44 -21.91
N ASN A 190 46.22 -37.74 -20.65
CA ASN A 190 47.31 -38.63 -20.25
C ASN A 190 47.14 -40.03 -20.85
N SER A 191 45.94 -40.61 -20.75
CA SER A 191 45.63 -41.90 -21.36
C SER A 191 45.84 -41.90 -22.87
N LYS A 192 45.47 -40.81 -23.55
CA LYS A 192 45.70 -40.64 -25.00
C LYS A 192 47.19 -40.55 -25.34
N ILE A 193 47.97 -39.82 -24.55
CA ILE A 193 49.44 -39.74 -24.70
C ILE A 193 50.04 -41.13 -24.53
N THR A 194 49.71 -41.85 -23.46
CA THR A 194 50.19 -43.22 -23.20
C THR A 194 49.84 -44.17 -24.35
N ILE A 195 48.61 -44.15 -24.86
CA ILE A 195 48.21 -44.99 -26.00
C ILE A 195 49.04 -44.64 -27.24
N ASN A 196 49.27 -43.35 -27.50
CA ASN A 196 50.04 -42.88 -28.65
C ASN A 196 51.52 -43.26 -28.55
N GLU A 197 52.10 -43.23 -27.35
CA GLU A 197 53.45 -43.73 -27.07
C GLU A 197 53.55 -45.24 -27.29
N LEU A 198 52.55 -46.01 -26.83
CA LEU A 198 52.51 -47.47 -27.03
C LEU A 198 52.30 -47.88 -28.48
N THR A 199 51.62 -47.07 -29.28
CA THR A 199 51.34 -47.37 -30.71
C THR A 199 52.43 -46.88 -31.67
N ASN A 200 53.19 -45.85 -31.30
CA ASN A 200 54.30 -45.33 -32.12
C ASN A 200 55.68 -45.84 -31.70
N SER A 201 55.77 -46.66 -30.65
CA SER A 201 57.01 -47.35 -30.28
C SER A 201 57.36 -48.39 -31.36
N PRO A 202 58.65 -48.51 -31.79
CA PRO A 202 59.03 -49.46 -32.82
C PRO A 202 58.73 -50.89 -32.35
N LEU A 203 57.84 -51.59 -33.07
CA LEU A 203 57.47 -53.01 -32.95
C LEU A 203 58.14 -53.75 -31.78
N GLN A 204 57.64 -53.50 -30.56
CA GLN A 204 57.95 -54.36 -29.41
C GLN A 204 57.31 -55.73 -29.64
N ASP A 205 58.05 -56.77 -29.27
CA ASP A 205 57.68 -58.17 -29.46
C ASP A 205 56.23 -58.40 -29.03
N ALA A 206 55.41 -59.14 -29.78
CA ALA A 206 53.96 -59.24 -29.55
C ALA A 206 53.60 -59.65 -28.10
N SER A 207 54.51 -60.36 -27.44
CA SER A 207 54.50 -60.72 -26.01
C SER A 207 54.55 -59.50 -25.06
N GLU A 208 55.37 -58.49 -25.36
CA GLU A 208 55.50 -57.26 -24.55
C GLU A 208 54.24 -56.40 -24.65
N ILE A 209 53.69 -56.25 -25.86
CA ILE A 209 52.41 -55.56 -26.07
C ILE A 209 51.28 -56.25 -25.28
N GLN A 210 51.27 -57.58 -25.24
CA GLN A 210 50.27 -58.34 -24.50
C GLN A 210 50.41 -58.16 -22.97
N LYS A 211 51.66 -58.11 -22.46
CA LYS A 211 51.94 -57.81 -21.05
C LYS A 211 51.51 -56.40 -20.65
N LEU A 212 51.80 -55.41 -21.50
CA LEU A 212 51.39 -54.01 -21.31
C LEU A 212 49.87 -53.85 -21.30
N LYS A 213 49.15 -54.50 -22.23
CA LYS A 213 47.67 -54.54 -22.21
C LYS A 213 47.13 -55.14 -20.92
N LEU A 214 47.74 -56.21 -20.42
CA LEU A 214 47.33 -56.85 -19.17
C LEU A 214 47.60 -55.96 -17.95
N GLN A 215 48.70 -55.22 -17.92
CA GLN A 215 49.01 -54.26 -16.85
C GLN A 215 48.00 -53.11 -16.85
N PHE A 216 47.71 -52.54 -18.02
CA PHE A 216 46.74 -51.46 -18.16
C PHE A 216 45.33 -51.90 -17.73
N LEU A 217 44.90 -53.11 -18.12
CA LEU A 217 43.63 -53.69 -17.67
C LEU A 217 43.56 -53.87 -16.15
N LYS A 218 44.64 -54.33 -15.51
CA LYS A 218 44.70 -54.44 -14.04
C LYS A 218 44.60 -53.09 -13.36
N GLU A 219 45.21 -52.06 -13.93
CA GLU A 219 45.18 -50.70 -13.39
C GLU A 219 43.79 -50.06 -13.51
N ILE A 220 43.11 -50.24 -14.65
CA ILE A 220 41.69 -49.87 -14.82
C ILE A 220 40.83 -50.58 -13.77
N GLN A 221 41.03 -51.89 -13.58
CA GLN A 221 40.22 -52.68 -12.66
C GLN A 221 40.42 -52.25 -11.19
N LYS A 222 41.65 -51.89 -10.82
CA LYS A 222 41.96 -51.31 -9.51
C LYS A 222 41.29 -49.96 -9.31
N ASN A 223 41.28 -49.09 -10.33
CA ASN A 223 40.64 -47.79 -10.25
C ASN A 223 39.11 -47.88 -10.12
N ILE A 224 38.48 -48.82 -10.83
CA ILE A 224 37.04 -49.11 -10.70
C ILE A 224 36.71 -49.56 -9.27
N GLN A 225 37.53 -50.44 -8.68
CA GLN A 225 37.33 -50.89 -7.29
C GLN A 225 37.47 -49.74 -6.28
N LEU A 226 38.43 -48.83 -6.49
CA LEU A 226 38.61 -47.66 -5.63
C LEU A 226 37.42 -46.69 -5.71
N GLU A 227 36.81 -46.49 -6.89
CA GLU A 227 35.58 -45.70 -7.02
C GLU A 227 34.37 -46.37 -6.38
N GLN A 228 34.22 -47.68 -6.50
CA GLN A 228 33.14 -48.43 -5.83
C GLN A 228 33.22 -48.29 -4.31
N ILE A 229 34.42 -48.33 -3.72
CA ILE A 229 34.63 -48.11 -2.28
C ILE A 229 34.29 -46.67 -1.89
N ARG A 230 34.64 -45.67 -2.71
CA ARG A 230 34.26 -44.27 -2.45
C ARG A 230 32.74 -44.07 -2.47
N HIS A 231 32.04 -44.64 -3.44
CA HIS A 231 30.59 -44.56 -3.51
C HIS A 231 29.92 -45.19 -2.28
N LEU A 232 30.34 -46.39 -1.87
CA LEU A 232 29.85 -47.03 -0.66
C LEU A 232 30.08 -46.16 0.59
N SER A 233 31.24 -45.50 0.70
CA SER A 233 31.54 -44.62 1.85
C SER A 233 30.69 -43.36 1.89
N VAL A 234 30.31 -42.80 0.74
CA VAL A 234 29.43 -41.62 0.65
C VAL A 234 28.00 -42.00 1.01
N ASP A 235 27.52 -43.16 0.56
CA ASP A 235 26.19 -43.66 0.90
C ASP A 235 26.08 -44.00 2.40
N GLN A 236 27.15 -44.52 3.01
CA GLN A 236 27.22 -44.76 4.46
C GLN A 236 27.18 -43.47 5.27
N ILE A 237 27.93 -42.44 4.83
CA ILE A 237 27.87 -41.11 5.48
C ILE A 237 26.47 -40.50 5.32
N ALA A 238 25.81 -40.67 4.17
CA ALA A 238 24.45 -40.18 3.97
C ALA A 238 23.43 -40.90 4.88
N SER A 239 23.54 -42.23 5.03
CA SER A 239 22.71 -43.03 5.93
C SER A 239 22.91 -42.63 7.40
N ASP A 240 24.17 -42.43 7.83
CA ASP A 240 24.50 -42.04 9.20
C ASP A 240 24.09 -40.59 9.53
N THR A 241 24.07 -39.69 8.53
CA THR A 241 23.77 -38.26 8.73
C THR A 241 22.27 -37.95 8.65
N PHE A 242 21.52 -38.67 7.83
CA PHE A 242 20.10 -38.37 7.58
C PHE A 242 19.13 -39.42 8.14
N GLY A 243 19.61 -40.57 8.62
CA GLY A 243 18.79 -41.66 9.14
C GLY A 243 18.01 -42.35 8.02
N ASN A 244 18.04 -43.68 7.99
CA ASN A 244 17.17 -44.44 7.10
C ASN A 244 15.73 -44.25 7.58
N GLU A 245 14.87 -43.66 6.74
CA GLU A 245 13.41 -43.84 6.85
C GLU A 245 13.04 -45.30 6.60
#